data_AF-A0A7Z2ZG35-F1
#
_entry.id   AF-A0A7Z2ZG35-F1
#
_cell.length_a   1.000
_cell.length_b   1.000
_cell.length_c   1.000
_cell.angle_alpha   90.00
_cell.angle_beta   90.00
_cell.angle_gamma   90.00
#
_symmetry.space_group_name_H-M   'P 1'
#
loop_
_entity.id
_entity.type
_entity.pdbx_description
1 polymer ?
#
loop_
_entity_poly.entity_id
_entity_poly.type
_entity_poly.pdbx_seq_one_letter_code
_entity_poly.pdbx_strand_id
1 'polypeptide(L)' 'MATMNISLPDELKAFVDQQVAEHAYGSSSEYLRELIRRQRDAQHLRAVLLDGANSGPAVPMGSELFDTLRARAHARDASK' A
#
# COMPACT_ATOMS: atom_id res chain seq x y z
N MET A 1 -11.85 -1.80 20.72
CA MET A 1 -11.41 -0.89 19.63
C MET A 1 -11.12 0.46 20.24
N ALA A 2 -10.05 1.14 19.82
CA ALA A 2 -9.80 2.51 20.22
C ALA A 2 -10.75 3.45 19.45
N THR A 3 -11.30 4.46 20.12
CA THR A 3 -12.14 5.50 19.51
C THR A 3 -11.32 6.76 19.25
N MET A 4 -11.64 7.45 18.16
CA MET A 4 -11.02 8.73 17.79
C MET A 4 -12.14 9.70 17.39
N ASN A 5 -12.23 10.83 18.09
CA ASN A 5 -13.18 11.90 17.79
C ASN A 5 -12.49 12.92 16.89
N ILE A 6 -13.16 13.33 15.81
CA ILE A 6 -12.62 14.27 14.84
C ILE A 6 -13.69 15.33 14.58
N SER A 7 -13.35 16.59 14.79
CA SER A 7 -14.18 17.73 14.36
C SER A 7 -13.79 18.12 12.94
N LEU A 8 -14.79 18.26 12.07
CA LEU A 8 -14.61 18.67 10.68
C LEU A 8 -15.37 19.97 10.43
N PRO A 9 -14.83 20.90 9.63
CA PRO A 9 -15.62 21.96 9.01
C PRO A 9 -16.78 21.39 8.19
N ASP A 10 -17.87 22.16 8.06
CA ASP A 10 -19.09 21.72 7.37
C ASP A 10 -18.83 21.24 5.94
N GLU A 11 -17.93 21.90 5.22
CA GLU A 11 -17.53 21.52 3.86
C GLU A 11 -16.91 20.11 3.81
N LEU A 12 -15.99 19.80 4.73
CA LEU A 12 -15.37 18.47 4.80
C LEU A 12 -16.36 17.41 5.25
N LYS A 13 -17.30 17.75 6.14
CA LYS A 13 -18.38 16.84 6.52
C LYS A 13 -19.25 16.49 5.31
N ALA A 14 -19.68 17.50 4.54
CA ALA A 14 -20.51 17.31 3.35
C ALA A 14 -19.80 16.42 2.31
N PHE A 15 -18.50 16.65 2.08
CA PHE A 15 -17.69 15.79 1.22
C PHE A 15 -17.69 14.33 1.70
N VAL A 16 -17.44 14.10 3.00
CA VAL A 16 -17.45 12.74 3.58
C VAL A 16 -18.81 12.08 3.44
N ASP A 17 -19.91 12.81 3.71
CA ASP A 17 -21.26 12.28 3.57
C ASP A 17 -21.57 11.84 2.13
N GLN A 18 -21.13 12.63 1.14
CA GLN A 18 -21.25 12.28 -0.28
C GLN A 18 -20.47 10.99 -0.61
N GLN A 19 -19.23 10.88 -0.13
CA GLN A 19 -18.41 9.68 -0.35
C GLN A 19 -19.02 8.42 0.28
N VAL A 20 -19.66 8.57 1.46
CA VAL A 20 -20.39 7.48 2.12
C VAL A 20 -21.56 7.02 1.25
N ALA A 21 -22.35 7.95 0.70
CA ALA A 21 -23.49 7.64 -0.15
C ALA A 21 -23.08 7.02 -1.50
N GLU A 22 -22.09 7.59 -2.18
CA GLU A 22 -21.65 7.15 -3.52
C GLU A 22 -20.99 5.77 -3.51
N HIS A 23 -20.24 5.46 -2.45
CA HIS A 23 -19.48 4.22 -2.33
C HIS A 23 -20.11 3.20 -1.38
N ALA A 24 -21.38 3.43 -0.97
CA ALA A 24 -22.16 2.54 -0.13
C ALA A 24 -21.47 2.14 1.20
N TYR A 25 -20.72 3.06 1.80
CA TYR A 25 -20.17 2.83 3.14
C TYR A 25 -21.29 2.89 4.18
N GLY A 26 -21.18 2.11 5.27
CA GLY A 26 -22.15 2.11 6.36
C GLY A 26 -22.01 3.29 7.32
N SER A 27 -20.87 4.02 7.30
CA SER A 27 -20.64 5.20 8.13
C SER A 27 -19.44 6.05 7.66
N SER A 28 -19.39 7.31 8.10
CA SER A 28 -18.21 8.18 7.93
C SER A 28 -16.94 7.56 8.54
N SER A 29 -17.05 6.88 9.68
CA SER A 29 -15.93 6.18 10.31
C SER A 29 -15.43 4.98 9.51
N GLU A 30 -16.30 4.35 8.72
CA GLU A 30 -15.88 3.29 7.79
C GLU A 30 -15.10 3.87 6.61
N TYR A 31 -15.63 4.92 5.99
CA TYR A 31 -14.94 5.63 4.92
C TYR A 31 -13.55 6.12 5.36
N LEU A 32 -13.45 6.78 6.51
CA LEU A 32 -12.17 7.28 7.03
C LEU A 32 -11.19 6.15 7.35
N ARG A 33 -11.65 5.03 7.92
CA ARG A 33 -10.78 3.86 8.16
C ARG A 33 -10.21 3.31 6.86
N GLU A 34 -11.02 3.24 5.82
CA GLU A 34 -10.59 2.79 4.51
C GLU A 34 -9.59 3.76 3.87
N LEU A 35 -9.84 5.07 3.97
CA LEU A 35 -8.91 6.11 3.51
C LEU A 35 -7.54 6.01 4.21
N ILE A 36 -7.54 5.77 5.53
CA ILE A 36 -6.31 5.57 6.32
C ILE A 36 -5.54 4.32 5.84
N ARG A 37 -6.23 3.22 5.53
CA ARG A 37 -5.57 2.02 5.00
C ARG A 37 -4.92 2.31 3.65
N ARG A 38 -5.65 2.93 2.73
CA ARG A 38 -5.12 3.32 1.40
C ARG A 38 -3.92 4.24 1.52
N GLN A 39 -3.96 5.21 2.44
CA GLN A 39 -2.85 6.11 2.70
C GLN A 39 -1.61 5.34 3.22
N ARG A 40 -1.81 4.40 4.14
CA ARG A 40 -0.73 3.55 4.66
C ARG A 40 -0.12 2.69 3.57
N ASP A 41 -0.96 2.11 2.71
CA ASP A 41 -0.51 1.25 1.61
C ASP A 41 0.28 2.07 0.56
N ALA A 42 -0.18 3.29 0.26
CA ALA A 42 0.55 4.23 -0.59
C ALA A 42 1.90 4.64 0.01
N GLN A 43 1.96 4.90 1.32
CA GLN A 43 3.22 5.18 2.04
C GLN A 43 4.17 3.98 1.98
N HIS A 44 3.65 2.76 2.16
CA HIS A 44 4.45 1.54 2.06
C HIS A 44 5.01 1.35 0.65
N LEU A 45 4.17 1.49 -0.38
CA LEU A 45 4.61 1.41 -1.77
C LEU A 45 5.72 2.43 -2.08
N ARG A 46 5.54 3.68 -1.63
CA ARG A 46 6.56 4.72 -1.79
C ARG A 46 7.88 4.34 -1.14
N ALA A 47 7.85 3.75 0.06
CA ALA A 47 9.05 3.31 0.75
C ALA A 47 9.79 2.23 -0.07
N VAL A 48 9.08 1.19 -0.53
CA VAL A 48 9.69 0.10 -1.32
C VAL A 48 10.26 0.60 -2.66
N LEU A 49 9.60 1.56 -3.31
CA LEU A 49 10.13 2.18 -4.53
C LEU A 49 11.42 2.96 -4.27
N LEU A 50 11.50 3.70 -3.16
CA LEU A 50 12.71 4.42 -2.77
C LEU A 50 13.83 3.44 -2.40
N ASP A 51 13.53 2.37 -1.70
CA ASP A 51 14.50 1.32 -1.39
C ASP A 51 15.05 0.69 -2.67
N GLY A 52 14.19 0.40 -3.64
CA GLY A 52 14.58 -0.10 -4.96
C GLY A 52 15.44 0.91 -5.73
N ALA A 53 15.06 2.19 -5.76
CA ALA A 53 15.86 3.25 -6.39
C ALA A 53 17.24 3.41 -5.75
N ASN A 54 17.35 3.16 -4.44
CA ASN A 54 18.60 3.22 -3.68
C ASN A 54 19.38 1.90 -3.67
N SER A 55 18.87 0.83 -4.29
CA SER A 55 19.48 -0.51 -4.28
C SER A 55 20.71 -0.67 -5.19
N GLY A 56 21.12 0.41 -5.87
CA GLY A 56 22.22 0.42 -6.82
C GLY A 56 21.76 0.37 -8.27
N PRO A 57 22.70 0.24 -9.23
CA PRO A 57 22.38 0.28 -10.65
C PRO A 57 21.45 -0.86 -11.09
N ALA A 58 20.52 -0.54 -11.98
CA ALA A 58 19.67 -1.55 -12.60
C ALA A 58 20.49 -2.53 -13.45
N VAL A 59 20.17 -3.81 -13.37
CA VAL A 59 20.74 -4.87 -14.20
C VAL A 59 19.75 -5.22 -15.31
N PRO A 60 20.20 -5.45 -16.56
CA PRO A 60 19.32 -5.87 -17.65
C PRO A 60 18.53 -7.14 -17.29
N MET A 61 17.22 -7.10 -17.51
CA MET A 61 16.31 -8.23 -17.27
C MET A 61 16.37 -9.24 -18.44
N GLY A 62 17.48 -9.98 -18.53
CA GLY A 62 17.72 -11.02 -19.55
C GLY A 62 17.58 -12.46 -19.02
N SER A 63 17.69 -13.44 -19.91
CA SER A 63 17.59 -14.87 -19.58
C SER A 63 18.58 -15.31 -18.50
N GLU A 64 19.83 -14.84 -18.58
CA GLU A 64 20.90 -15.17 -17.63
C GLU A 64 20.57 -14.74 -16.19
N LEU A 65 19.92 -13.58 -16.03
CA LEU A 65 19.47 -13.10 -14.73
C LEU A 65 18.38 -14.03 -14.17
N PHE A 66 17.40 -14.41 -14.99
CA PHE A 66 16.35 -15.34 -14.56
C PHE A 66 16.87 -16.74 -14.24
N ASP A 67 17.87 -17.23 -14.98
CA ASP A 67 18.51 -18.51 -14.70
C ASP A 67 19.24 -18.48 -13.36
N THR A 68 19.97 -17.40 -13.08
CA THR A 68 20.62 -17.17 -11.78
C THR A 68 19.59 -17.11 -10.64
N LEU A 69 18.48 -16.39 -10.84
CA LEU A 69 17.41 -16.27 -9.85
C LEU A 69 16.74 -17.62 -9.56
N ARG A 70 16.48 -18.44 -10.58
CA ARG A 70 15.93 -19.80 -10.42
C ARG A 70 16.88 -20.72 -9.68
N ALA A 71 18.16 -20.74 -10.07
CA ALA A 71 19.17 -21.55 -9.38
C ALA A 71 19.25 -21.20 -7.88
N ARG A 72 19.22 -19.90 -7.56
CA ARG A 72 19.20 -19.42 -6.17
C ARG A 72 17.92 -19.83 -5.42
N ALA A 73 16.76 -19.79 -6.06
CA ALA A 73 15.50 -20.21 -5.43
C ALA A 73 15.52 -21.72 -5.09
N HIS A 74 15.93 -22.56 -6.04
CA HIS A 74 16.05 -24.01 -5.82
C HIS A 74 17.05 -24.36 -4.72
N ALA A 75 18.18 -23.65 -4.62
CA ALA A 75 19.16 -23.86 -3.56
C ALA A 75 18.62 -23.55 -2.16
N ARG A 76 17.71 -22.57 -2.03
CA ARG A 76 17.07 -22.22 -0.74
C ARG A 76 16.05 -23.26 -0.31
N ASP A 77 15.30 -23.84 -1.25
CA ASP A 77 14.33 -24.90 -0.97
C ASP A 77 15.03 -26.22 -0.57
N ALA A 78 16.17 -26.53 -1.20
CA ALA A 78 16.97 -27.72 -0.86
C ALA A 78 17.70 -27.61 0.50
N SER A 79 17.83 -26.40 1.05
CA SER A 79 18.46 -26.14 2.35
C SER A 79 17.46 -26.16 3.51
N LYS A 80 16.20 -26.48 3.26
CA LYS A 80 15.10 -26.46 4.22
C LYS A 80 14.62 -27.88 4.51
#